data_AF-A0A9J7X1R9-F1
#
_entry.id   AF-A0A9J7X1R9-F1
#
_cell.length_a   1.000
_cell.length_b   1.000
_cell.length_c   1.000
_cell.angle_alpha   90.00
_cell.angle_beta   90.00
_cell.angle_gamma   90.00
#
_symmetry.space_group_name_H-M   'P 1'
#
loop_
_entity.id
_entity.type
_entity.pdbx_description
1 polymer ?
#
loop_
_entity_poly.entity_id
_entity_poly.type
_entity_poly.pdbx_seq_one_letter_code
_entity_poly.pdbx_strand_id
1 'polypeptide(L)'
;MAKQGHEYTKDYREFALTLHLHGPKAYKYLRETRHFPLPHPHTIQRWLRSVDAKPGLNKMMLDMLERRCQGDQAKYGCVSLMLDAMSIRKHVQYNPHTQSMSGFVDMGDGNSETEVATEALVFMVVGLQGHWKTPIAYFLTKSLSPETQRVLLSHALEELHARGIRVVCVTMDGHASNVSMCNQLGCELKGDPREPLQTSFSHPVTGEKVFVMMDACHMLKLARNMLQLWLDVMINILLFVLV
;
A
#
# COMPACT_ATOMS: atom_id res chain seq x y z
N MET A 1 -0.21 -48.14 6.81
CA MET A 1 0.40 -47.60 5.58
C MET A 1 1.22 -46.37 5.95
N ALA A 2 2.55 -46.46 5.83
CA ALA A 2 3.42 -45.33 6.09
C ALA A 2 3.08 -44.19 5.11
N LYS A 3 2.79 -42.99 5.62
CA LYS A 3 2.65 -41.80 4.78
C LYS A 3 4.05 -41.49 4.22
N GLN A 4 4.35 -41.98 3.02
CA GLN A 4 5.55 -41.56 2.29
C GLN A 4 5.44 -40.05 2.09
N GLY A 5 6.34 -39.31 2.73
CA GLY A 5 6.46 -37.87 2.52
C GLY A 5 7.02 -37.66 1.12
N HIS A 6 6.15 -37.35 0.16
CA HIS A 6 6.61 -36.91 -1.15
C HIS A 6 7.09 -35.47 -1.05
N GLU A 7 8.36 -35.27 -1.37
CA GLU A 7 8.95 -33.94 -1.50
C GLU A 7 8.49 -33.35 -2.84
N TYR A 8 7.82 -32.19 -2.80
CA TYR A 8 7.30 -31.56 -3.99
C TYR A 8 8.42 -30.78 -4.69
N THR A 9 8.54 -30.95 -6.00
CA THR A 9 9.48 -30.14 -6.80
C THR A 9 9.10 -28.66 -6.75
N LYS A 10 10.07 -27.78 -7.01
CA LYS A 10 9.86 -26.32 -6.99
C LYS A 10 8.77 -25.91 -7.99
N ASP A 11 8.83 -26.42 -9.21
CA ASP A 11 7.85 -26.13 -10.26
C ASP A 11 6.44 -26.59 -9.87
N TYR A 12 6.33 -27.76 -9.23
CA TYR A 12 5.05 -28.26 -8.77
C TYR A 12 4.47 -27.43 -7.61
N ARG A 13 5.34 -26.99 -6.69
CA ARG A 13 4.96 -26.05 -5.63
C ARG A 13 4.47 -24.73 -6.20
N GLU A 14 5.18 -24.15 -7.18
CA GLU A 14 4.79 -22.91 -7.87
C GLU A 14 3.45 -23.07 -8.61
N PHE A 15 3.25 -24.18 -9.33
CA PHE A 15 1.99 -24.50 -9.98
C PHE A 15 0.83 -24.58 -8.97
N ALA A 16 1.00 -25.35 -7.89
CA ALA A 16 -0.06 -25.54 -6.90
C ALA A 16 -0.38 -24.24 -6.14
N LEU A 17 0.63 -23.42 -5.82
CA LEU A 17 0.44 -22.10 -5.21
C LEU A 17 -0.31 -21.16 -6.15
N THR A 18 0.15 -21.05 -7.40
CA THR A 18 -0.47 -20.21 -8.43
C THR A 18 -1.93 -20.59 -8.64
N LEU A 19 -2.22 -21.90 -8.78
CA LEU A 19 -3.58 -22.41 -8.92
C LEU A 19 -4.46 -22.06 -7.70
N HIS A 20 -3.92 -22.21 -6.49
CA HIS A 20 -4.65 -21.86 -5.26
C HIS A 20 -4.95 -20.36 -5.16
N LEU A 21 -3.99 -19.51 -5.53
CA LEU A 21 -4.12 -18.05 -5.51
C LEU A 21 -5.11 -17.55 -6.56
N HIS A 22 -5.16 -18.15 -7.75
CA HIS A 22 -6.15 -17.81 -8.78
C HIS A 22 -7.56 -18.25 -8.43
N GLY A 23 -7.73 -19.37 -7.72
CA GLY A 23 -9.05 -19.88 -7.41
C GLY A 23 -9.05 -20.95 -6.33
N PRO A 24 -9.22 -20.59 -5.04
CA PRO A 24 -9.28 -21.57 -3.95
C PRO A 24 -10.41 -22.59 -4.12
N LYS A 25 -11.55 -22.15 -4.70
CA LYS A 25 -12.69 -23.03 -5.01
C LYS A 25 -12.35 -24.02 -6.13
N ALA A 26 -11.71 -23.54 -7.20
CA ALA A 26 -11.27 -24.40 -8.30
C ALA A 26 -10.20 -25.40 -7.82
N TYR A 27 -9.26 -24.95 -7.00
CA TYR A 27 -8.25 -25.81 -6.37
C TYR A 27 -8.90 -26.94 -5.54
N LYS A 28 -9.89 -26.60 -4.69
CA LYS A 28 -10.64 -27.60 -3.92
C LYS A 28 -11.40 -28.57 -4.83
N TYR A 29 -12.12 -28.07 -5.83
CA TYR A 29 -12.83 -28.91 -6.79
C TYR A 29 -11.90 -29.89 -7.53
N LEU A 30 -10.77 -29.41 -8.05
CA LEU A 30 -9.80 -30.25 -8.75
C LEU A 30 -9.22 -31.34 -7.83
N ARG A 31 -8.94 -30.99 -6.58
CA ARG A 31 -8.41 -31.93 -5.59
C ARG A 31 -9.44 -32.93 -5.10
N GLU A 32 -10.63 -32.47 -4.71
CA GLU A 32 -11.64 -33.27 -4.01
C GLU A 32 -12.57 -34.00 -4.97
N THR A 33 -12.97 -33.36 -6.07
CA THR A 33 -13.95 -33.92 -7.03
C THR A 33 -13.28 -34.57 -8.24
N ARG A 34 -12.17 -34.00 -8.72
CA ARG A 34 -11.44 -34.53 -9.89
C ARG A 34 -10.21 -35.36 -9.51
N HIS A 35 -9.97 -35.54 -8.21
CA HIS A 35 -8.88 -36.34 -7.64
C HIS A 35 -7.51 -36.01 -8.24
N PHE A 36 -7.31 -34.77 -8.66
CA PHE A 36 -6.01 -34.31 -9.15
C PHE A 36 -5.02 -34.35 -7.98
N PRO A 37 -3.75 -34.76 -8.19
CA PRO A 37 -2.78 -35.02 -7.11
C PRO A 37 -2.24 -33.74 -6.43
N LEU A 38 -3.11 -32.79 -6.10
CA LEU A 38 -2.77 -31.50 -5.53
C LEU A 38 -2.44 -31.61 -4.02
N PRO A 39 -1.46 -30.82 -3.53
CA PRO A 39 -1.13 -30.75 -2.12
C PRO A 39 -2.36 -30.44 -1.25
N HIS A 40 -2.35 -30.94 -0.01
CA HIS A 40 -3.39 -30.56 0.94
C HIS A 40 -3.37 -29.03 1.18
N PRO A 41 -4.52 -28.34 1.34
CA PRO A 41 -4.55 -26.89 1.60
C PRO A 41 -3.68 -26.45 2.79
N HIS A 42 -3.52 -27.29 3.81
CA HIS A 42 -2.59 -27.04 4.92
C HIS A 42 -1.12 -26.95 4.47
N THR A 43 -0.71 -27.77 3.49
CA THR A 43 0.63 -27.69 2.88
C THR A 43 0.80 -26.37 2.13
N ILE A 44 -0.23 -25.94 1.40
CA ILE A 44 -0.26 -24.64 0.71
C ILE A 44 -0.11 -23.49 1.72
N GLN A 45 -0.90 -23.50 2.80
CA GLN A 45 -0.79 -22.51 3.88
C GLN A 45 0.60 -22.50 4.50
N ARG A 46 1.20 -23.67 4.74
CA ARG A 46 2.58 -23.77 5.25
C ARG A 46 3.59 -23.14 4.29
N TRP A 47 3.40 -23.31 2.98
CA TRP A 47 4.26 -22.70 1.97
C TRP A 47 4.07 -21.19 1.82
N LEU A 48 2.87 -20.69 2.10
CA LEU A 48 2.50 -19.26 2.08
C LEU A 48 2.84 -18.53 3.38
N ARG A 49 3.20 -19.24 4.44
CA ARG A 49 3.70 -18.60 5.67
C ARG A 49 4.98 -17.83 5.33
N SER A 50 4.79 -16.52 5.14
CA SER A 50 5.87 -15.54 5.06
C SER A 50 6.75 -15.62 6.31
N VAL A 51 8.06 -15.46 6.13
CA VAL A 51 9.02 -15.40 7.24
C VAL A 51 8.95 -14.05 7.95
N ASP A 52 8.57 -12.98 7.24
CA ASP A 52 8.42 -11.63 7.82
C ASP A 52 7.31 -10.85 7.12
N ALA A 53 6.14 -10.80 7.75
CA ALA A 53 4.99 -10.02 7.29
C ALA A 53 4.56 -9.04 8.38
N LYS A 54 5.48 -8.55 9.21
CA LYS A 54 5.17 -7.56 10.25
C LYS A 54 4.88 -6.18 9.66
N PRO A 55 4.11 -5.33 10.37
CA PRO A 55 3.97 -3.92 10.01
C PRO A 55 5.33 -3.22 9.98
N GLY A 56 5.44 -2.19 9.15
CA GLY A 56 6.68 -1.50 8.84
C GLY A 56 7.13 -1.67 7.39
N LEU A 57 8.37 -1.29 7.13
CA LEU A 57 9.03 -1.50 5.85
C LEU A 57 9.44 -2.96 5.69
N ASN A 58 9.01 -3.57 4.59
CA ASN A 58 9.35 -4.94 4.26
C ASN A 58 10.73 -5.00 3.61
N LYS A 59 11.76 -5.25 4.43
CA LYS A 59 13.16 -5.37 3.99
C LYS A 59 13.33 -6.42 2.89
N MET A 60 12.66 -7.57 3.01
CA MET A 60 12.73 -8.62 1.99
C MET A 60 12.24 -8.14 0.62
N MET A 61 11.18 -7.33 0.58
CA MET A 61 10.67 -6.75 -0.65
C MET A 61 11.57 -5.65 -1.21
N LEU A 62 12.14 -4.82 -0.33
CA LEU A 62 13.11 -3.79 -0.72
C LEU A 62 14.38 -4.41 -1.31
N ASP A 63 14.95 -5.44 -0.68
CA ASP A 63 16.14 -6.14 -1.17
C ASP A 63 15.86 -6.89 -2.48
N MET A 64 14.64 -7.41 -2.65
CA MET A 64 14.20 -8.00 -3.92
C MET A 64 14.13 -6.96 -5.03
N LEU A 65 13.62 -5.76 -4.73
CA LEU A 65 13.60 -4.63 -5.67
C LEU A 65 15.00 -4.18 -6.02
N GLU A 66 15.91 -4.09 -5.06
CA GLU A 66 17.32 -3.74 -5.29
C GLU A 66 17.97 -4.70 -6.30
N ARG A 67 17.82 -6.02 -6.10
CA ARG A 67 18.36 -7.02 -7.04
C ARG A 67 17.76 -6.89 -8.44
N ARG A 68 16.47 -6.57 -8.55
CA ARG A 68 15.83 -6.32 -9.85
C ARG A 68 16.32 -5.04 -10.50
N CYS A 69 16.59 -4.00 -9.71
CA CYS A 69 17.19 -2.76 -10.15
C CYS A 69 18.60 -2.97 -10.70
N GLN A 70 19.43 -3.75 -10.01
CA GLN A 70 20.77 -4.13 -10.48
C GLN A 70 20.73 -4.91 -11.79
N GLY A 71 19.69 -5.75 -12.00
CA GLY A 71 19.51 -6.50 -13.24
C GLY A 71 18.97 -5.67 -14.41
N ASP A 72 18.06 -4.73 -14.15
CA ASP A 72 17.41 -3.89 -15.16
C ASP A 72 17.10 -2.50 -14.58
N GLN A 73 18.12 -1.63 -14.61
CA GLN A 73 18.04 -0.27 -14.08
C GLN A 73 17.02 0.59 -14.83
N ALA A 74 16.83 0.36 -16.14
CA ALA A 74 15.88 1.12 -16.95
C ALA A 74 14.44 0.88 -16.46
N LYS A 75 14.11 -0.37 -16.16
CA LYS A 75 12.76 -0.78 -15.75
C LYS A 75 12.45 -0.55 -14.27
N TYR A 76 13.44 -0.68 -13.39
CA TYR A 76 13.24 -0.65 -11.93
C TYR A 76 13.86 0.58 -11.25
N GLY A 77 14.74 1.33 -11.91
CA GLY A 77 15.45 2.46 -11.31
C GLY A 77 14.65 3.74 -11.18
N CYS A 78 13.51 3.89 -11.88
CA CYS A 78 12.64 5.06 -11.77
C CYS A 78 11.20 4.65 -11.43
N VAL A 79 10.68 5.16 -10.31
CA VAL A 79 9.40 4.74 -9.75
C VAL A 79 8.56 5.92 -9.25
N SER A 80 7.25 5.67 -9.12
CA SER A 80 6.30 6.49 -8.37
C SER A 80 5.92 5.77 -7.07
N LEU A 81 5.85 6.52 -5.97
CA LEU A 81 5.43 6.00 -4.67
C LEU A 81 3.95 6.37 -4.43
N MET A 82 3.11 5.38 -4.21
CA MET A 82 1.70 5.56 -3.90
C MET A 82 1.46 5.38 -2.40
N LEU A 83 0.69 6.27 -1.81
CA LEU A 83 0.22 6.20 -0.42
C LEU A 83 -1.30 6.12 -0.44
N ASP A 84 -1.84 5.13 0.28
CA ASP A 84 -3.28 5.01 0.48
C ASP A 84 -3.56 4.45 1.88
N ALA A 85 -4.62 4.96 2.51
CA ALA A 85 -5.07 4.54 3.83
C ALA A 85 -6.43 3.84 3.72
N MET A 86 -6.50 2.60 4.19
CA MET A 86 -7.71 1.79 4.09
C MET A 86 -8.26 1.50 5.48
N SER A 87 -9.57 1.70 5.67
CA SER A 87 -10.23 1.28 6.91
C SER A 87 -10.20 -0.24 7.06
N ILE A 88 -9.82 -0.71 8.24
CA ILE A 88 -9.79 -2.13 8.61
C ILE A 88 -10.80 -2.41 9.73
N ARG A 89 -11.24 -3.66 9.82
CA ARG A 89 -12.14 -4.09 10.90
C ARG A 89 -11.36 -4.11 12.21
N LYS A 90 -11.86 -3.39 13.22
CA LYS A 90 -11.36 -3.44 14.59
C LYS A 90 -11.49 -4.86 15.13
N HIS A 91 -10.37 -5.55 15.31
CA HIS A 91 -10.35 -6.91 15.80
C HIS A 91 -8.97 -7.24 16.37
N VAL A 92 -8.95 -7.72 17.61
CA VAL A 92 -7.73 -8.21 18.25
C VAL A 92 -7.77 -9.73 18.24
N GLN A 93 -6.70 -10.35 17.76
CA GLN A 93 -6.55 -11.80 17.72
C GLN A 93 -5.30 -12.23 18.47
N TYR A 94 -5.45 -13.21 19.36
CA TYR A 94 -4.33 -13.91 19.96
C TYR A 94 -3.86 -15.03 19.03
N ASN A 95 -2.56 -15.09 18.75
CA ASN A 95 -1.95 -16.20 18.05
C ASN A 95 -1.21 -17.10 19.05
N PRO A 96 -1.72 -18.31 19.37
CA PRO A 96 -1.09 -19.21 20.33
C PRO A 96 0.31 -19.68 19.92
N HIS A 97 0.62 -19.66 18.62
CA HIS A 97 1.89 -20.16 18.10
C HIS A 97 3.02 -19.13 18.27
N THR A 98 2.72 -17.85 18.09
CA THR A 98 3.67 -16.75 18.29
C THR A 98 3.57 -16.15 19.69
N GLN A 99 2.61 -16.60 20.49
CA GLN A 99 2.26 -16.05 21.81
C GLN A 99 2.08 -14.52 21.80
N SER A 100 1.59 -14.00 20.69
CA SER A 100 1.45 -12.56 20.47
C SER A 100 0.00 -12.18 20.18
N MET A 101 -0.35 -10.98 20.61
CA MET A 101 -1.60 -10.33 20.19
C MET A 101 -1.36 -9.57 18.88
N SER A 102 -2.36 -9.54 18.01
CA SER A 102 -2.34 -8.80 16.75
C SER A 102 -3.64 -8.00 16.59
N GLY A 103 -3.58 -6.83 15.95
CA GLY A 103 -4.73 -5.94 15.77
C GLY A 103 -4.64 -4.60 16.50
N PHE A 104 -3.51 -4.33 17.15
CA PHE A 104 -3.19 -3.02 17.71
C PHE A 104 -2.50 -2.13 16.67
N VAL A 105 -2.38 -0.84 17.00
CA VAL A 105 -1.55 0.11 16.26
C VAL A 105 -0.10 -0.40 16.27
N ASP A 106 0.52 -0.40 15.10
CA ASP A 106 1.89 -0.86 14.88
C ASP A 106 2.50 -0.07 13.73
N MET A 107 3.47 0.78 14.11
CA MET A 107 4.19 1.67 13.21
C MET A 107 5.51 1.05 12.70
N GLY A 108 5.78 -0.22 13.01
CA GLY A 108 7.01 -0.89 12.65
C GLY A 108 8.23 -0.46 13.49
N ASP A 109 8.00 0.27 14.59
CA ASP A 109 9.02 0.70 15.56
C ASP A 109 9.21 -0.31 16.71
N GLY A 110 8.40 -1.36 16.75
CA GLY A 110 8.43 -2.38 17.80
C GLY A 110 7.77 -1.95 19.11
N ASN A 111 7.12 -0.78 19.14
CA ASN A 111 6.37 -0.34 20.30
C ASN A 111 5.04 -1.08 20.37
N SER A 112 4.73 -1.59 21.57
CA SER A 112 3.44 -2.25 21.83
C SER A 112 2.42 -1.19 22.24
N GLU A 113 1.71 -0.63 21.27
CA GLU A 113 0.56 0.19 21.57
C GLU A 113 -0.62 -0.68 22.01
N THR A 114 -1.45 -0.15 22.91
CA THR A 114 -2.67 -0.82 23.39
C THR A 114 -3.91 -0.39 22.61
N GLU A 115 -3.77 0.59 21.71
CA GLU A 115 -4.87 1.08 20.90
C GLU A 115 -5.17 0.14 19.74
N VAL A 116 -6.46 -0.14 19.51
CA VAL A 116 -6.89 -1.00 18.41
C VAL A 116 -6.80 -0.23 17.08
N ALA A 117 -6.12 -0.81 16.10
CA ALA A 117 -5.99 -0.21 14.78
C ALA A 117 -7.34 -0.17 14.05
N THR A 118 -7.57 0.92 13.32
CA THR A 118 -8.80 1.14 12.54
C THR A 118 -8.52 1.36 11.06
N GLU A 119 -7.28 1.65 10.72
CA GLU A 119 -6.80 1.96 9.39
C GLU A 119 -5.48 1.24 9.13
N ALA A 120 -5.20 0.95 7.87
CA ALA A 120 -3.93 0.45 7.39
C ALA A 120 -3.40 1.40 6.32
N LEU A 121 -2.28 2.06 6.61
CA LEU A 121 -1.56 2.89 5.66
C LEU A 121 -0.62 2.01 4.85
N VAL A 122 -0.74 2.00 3.53
CA VAL A 122 0.07 1.15 2.64
C VAL A 122 0.91 2.02 1.72
N PHE A 123 2.20 1.70 1.63
CA PHE A 123 3.12 2.30 0.67
C PHE A 123 3.38 1.30 -0.45
N MET A 124 3.07 1.71 -1.67
CA MET A 124 3.22 0.88 -2.86
C MET A 124 4.10 1.58 -3.88
N VAL A 125 5.12 0.89 -4.38
CA VAL A 125 5.99 1.39 -5.44
C VAL A 125 5.47 0.92 -6.78
N VAL A 126 5.40 1.83 -7.74
CA VAL A 126 4.96 1.58 -9.12
C VAL A 126 6.07 1.97 -10.10
N GLY A 127 6.45 1.05 -10.97
CA GLY A 127 7.46 1.31 -12.01
C GLY A 127 6.95 2.31 -13.05
N LEU A 128 7.80 3.27 -13.44
CA LEU A 128 7.44 4.22 -14.50
C LEU A 128 7.67 3.65 -15.91
N GLN A 129 8.74 2.88 -16.10
CA GLN A 129 9.08 2.24 -17.39
C GLN A 129 8.65 0.78 -17.49
N GLY A 130 7.88 0.27 -16.52
CA GLY A 130 7.39 -1.10 -16.54
C GLY A 130 6.06 -1.26 -15.82
N HIS A 131 5.21 -2.15 -16.33
CA HIS A 131 3.92 -2.48 -15.71
C HIS A 131 4.09 -3.41 -14.52
N TRP A 132 4.64 -2.88 -13.43
CA TRP A 132 4.76 -3.58 -12.17
C TRP A 132 4.46 -2.64 -11.01
N LYS A 133 3.92 -3.22 -9.94
CA LYS A 133 3.68 -2.55 -8.68
C LYS A 133 3.91 -3.51 -7.54
N THR A 134 4.44 -3.03 -6.43
CA THR A 134 4.64 -3.87 -5.24
C THR A 134 4.45 -3.05 -3.97
N PRO A 135 3.74 -3.59 -2.97
CA PRO A 135 3.76 -3.00 -1.65
C PRO A 135 5.17 -3.12 -1.06
N ILE A 136 5.65 -2.04 -0.44
CA ILE A 136 6.95 -1.99 0.25
C ILE A 136 6.80 -1.82 1.75
N ALA A 137 5.70 -1.22 2.20
CA ALA A 137 5.44 -1.00 3.62
C ALA A 137 3.94 -1.02 3.88
N TYR A 138 3.59 -1.39 5.10
CA TYR A 138 2.26 -1.13 5.62
C TYR A 138 2.33 -0.84 7.11
N PHE A 139 1.49 0.06 7.60
CA PHE A 139 1.45 0.49 8.99
C PHE A 139 0.01 0.38 9.48
N LEU A 140 -0.18 -0.09 10.71
CA LEU A 140 -1.50 -0.24 11.32
C LEU A 140 -1.74 0.94 12.25
N THR A 141 -2.78 1.73 11.99
CA THR A 141 -2.99 3.01 12.68
C THR A 141 -4.44 3.19 13.09
N LYS A 142 -4.69 4.05 14.09
CA LYS A 142 -6.04 4.48 14.45
C LYS A 142 -6.37 5.86 13.90
N SER A 143 -5.40 6.75 13.96
CA SER A 143 -5.46 8.09 13.40
C SER A 143 -4.04 8.53 13.09
N LEU A 144 -3.76 8.82 11.82
CA LEU A 144 -2.41 9.19 11.41
C LEU A 144 -2.23 10.71 11.51
N SER A 145 -1.23 11.15 12.29
CA SER A 145 -0.85 12.56 12.30
C SER A 145 -0.06 12.90 11.03
N PRO A 146 -0.22 14.11 10.46
CA PRO A 146 0.56 14.53 9.29
C PRO A 146 2.07 14.46 9.52
N GLU A 147 2.52 14.76 10.74
CA GLU A 147 3.94 14.74 11.11
C GLU A 147 4.49 13.31 11.12
N THR A 148 3.74 12.36 11.69
CA THR A 148 4.13 10.94 11.65
C THR A 148 4.18 10.42 10.22
N GLN A 149 3.19 10.79 9.39
CA GLN A 149 3.16 10.40 7.98
C GLN A 149 4.37 10.96 7.21
N ARG A 150 4.76 12.21 7.50
CA ARG A 150 5.95 12.85 6.93
C ARG A 150 7.22 12.09 7.26
N VAL A 151 7.38 11.65 8.50
CA VAL A 151 8.52 10.84 8.95
C VAL A 151 8.54 9.50 8.23
N LEU A 152 7.40 8.79 8.17
CA LEU A 152 7.30 7.52 7.45
C LEU A 152 7.63 7.64 5.96
N LEU A 153 7.12 8.69 5.30
CA LEU A 153 7.40 8.97 3.90
C LEU A 153 8.89 9.28 3.69
N SER A 154 9.48 10.13 4.53
CA SER A 154 10.91 10.48 4.43
C SER A 154 11.79 9.25 4.56
N HIS A 155 11.50 8.39 5.55
CA HIS A 155 12.22 7.14 5.76
C HIS A 155 12.06 6.16 4.60
N ALA A 156 10.87 6.06 3.99
CA ALA A 156 10.66 5.24 2.80
C ALA A 156 11.45 5.75 1.58
N LEU A 157 11.55 7.07 1.41
CA LEU A 157 12.37 7.68 0.35
C LEU A 157 13.86 7.41 0.56
N GLU A 158 14.35 7.54 1.79
CA GLU A 158 15.73 7.21 2.17
C GLU A 158 16.08 5.75 1.87
N GLU A 159 15.22 4.81 2.26
CA GLU A 159 15.44 3.37 2.06
C GLU A 159 15.38 2.95 0.59
N LEU A 160 14.55 3.61 -0.23
CA LEU A 160 14.52 3.40 -1.67
C LEU A 160 15.77 3.98 -2.35
N HIS A 161 16.18 5.18 -1.93
CA HIS A 161 17.37 5.84 -2.46
C HIS A 161 18.65 5.04 -2.15
N ALA A 162 18.77 4.51 -0.93
CA ALA A 162 19.90 3.67 -0.52
C ALA A 162 20.08 2.43 -1.40
N ARG A 163 19.00 1.96 -2.04
CA ARG A 163 18.99 0.81 -2.96
C ARG A 163 19.08 1.19 -4.44
N GLY A 164 19.39 2.45 -4.75
CA GLY A 164 19.55 2.94 -6.12
C GLY A 164 18.24 3.12 -6.89
N ILE A 165 17.10 3.17 -6.18
CA ILE A 165 15.78 3.38 -6.78
C ILE A 165 15.40 4.85 -6.62
N ARG A 166 15.20 5.54 -7.73
CA ARG A 166 14.82 6.96 -7.74
C ARG A 166 13.30 7.12 -7.75
N VAL A 167 12.79 7.77 -6.71
CA VAL A 167 11.38 8.16 -6.61
C VAL A 167 11.18 9.53 -7.26
N VAL A 168 10.43 9.58 -8.35
CA VAL A 168 10.17 10.82 -9.11
C VAL A 168 8.90 11.52 -8.62
N CYS A 169 7.91 10.72 -8.22
CA CYS A 169 6.59 11.20 -7.88
C CYS A 169 6.04 10.46 -6.65
N VAL A 170 5.25 11.16 -5.85
CA VAL A 170 4.43 10.63 -4.78
C VAL A 170 2.97 10.85 -5.13
N THR A 171 2.18 9.78 -5.20
CA THR A 171 0.74 9.83 -5.48
C THR A 171 -0.06 9.54 -4.21
N MET A 172 -1.06 10.36 -3.92
CA MET A 172 -1.91 10.22 -2.74
C MET A 172 -3.35 10.67 -3.00
N ASP A 173 -4.27 10.33 -2.10
CA ASP A 173 -5.64 10.82 -2.17
C ASP A 173 -5.79 12.27 -1.67
N GLY A 174 -7.04 12.77 -1.72
CA GLY A 174 -7.43 14.12 -1.28
C GLY A 174 -7.51 14.35 0.23
N HIS A 175 -7.07 13.42 1.07
CA HIS A 175 -7.32 13.51 2.50
C HIS A 175 -6.61 14.72 3.14
N ALA A 176 -7.25 15.36 4.12
CA ALA A 176 -6.72 16.56 4.75
C ALA A 176 -5.33 16.33 5.39
N SER A 177 -5.11 15.14 5.99
CA SER A 177 -3.82 14.76 6.55
C SER A 177 -2.72 14.66 5.50
N ASN A 178 -3.04 14.11 4.32
CA ASN A 178 -2.12 13.96 3.19
C ASN A 178 -1.69 15.34 2.64
N VAL A 179 -2.65 16.25 2.49
CA VAL A 179 -2.37 17.63 2.08
C VAL A 179 -1.54 18.37 3.13
N SER A 180 -1.86 18.21 4.42
CA SER A 180 -1.08 18.81 5.52
C SER A 180 0.35 18.29 5.56
N MET A 181 0.57 17.00 5.33
CA MET A 181 1.90 16.40 5.24
C MET A 181 2.70 17.01 4.08
N CYS A 182 2.09 17.16 2.90
CA CYS A 182 2.76 17.82 1.77
C CYS A 182 3.15 19.26 2.08
N ASN A 183 2.27 20.00 2.77
CA ASN A 183 2.58 21.36 3.17
C ASN A 183 3.77 21.43 4.14
N GLN A 184 3.88 20.48 5.07
CA GLN A 184 5.04 20.37 5.96
C GLN A 184 6.34 20.01 5.22
N LEU A 185 6.25 19.33 4.08
CA LEU A 185 7.39 19.03 3.21
C LEU A 185 7.80 20.22 2.32
N GLY A 186 7.05 21.33 2.35
CA GLY A 186 7.32 22.52 1.55
C GLY A 186 6.55 22.57 0.22
N CYS A 187 5.52 21.75 0.05
CA CYS A 187 4.55 21.95 -1.02
C CYS A 187 3.56 23.05 -0.63
N GLU A 188 2.99 23.73 -1.62
CA GLU A 188 1.90 24.68 -1.41
C GLU A 188 0.70 24.26 -2.27
N LEU A 189 -0.12 23.38 -1.70
CA LEU A 189 -1.29 22.81 -2.38
C LEU A 189 -2.59 23.61 -2.12
N LYS A 190 -2.55 24.56 -1.19
CA LYS A 190 -3.67 25.42 -0.78
C LYS A 190 -3.34 26.92 -0.89
N GLY A 191 -2.56 27.29 -1.91
CA GLY A 191 -2.20 28.68 -2.17
C GLY A 191 -3.32 29.49 -2.83
N ASP A 192 -3.08 30.79 -3.04
CA ASP A 192 -3.95 31.65 -3.86
C ASP A 192 -4.07 31.04 -5.27
N PRO A 193 -5.29 30.89 -5.83
CA PRO A 193 -5.48 30.43 -7.21
C PRO A 193 -4.72 31.22 -8.28
N ARG A 194 -4.20 32.41 -7.94
CA ARG A 194 -3.40 33.28 -8.79
C ARG A 194 -1.90 32.96 -8.77
N GLU A 195 -1.43 32.19 -7.80
CA GLU A 195 -0.03 31.78 -7.70
C GLU A 195 0.15 30.33 -8.18
N PRO A 196 1.29 30.01 -8.82
CA PRO A 196 1.55 28.66 -9.29
C PRO A 196 1.71 27.71 -8.09
N LEU A 197 0.95 26.62 -8.08
CA LEU A 197 1.03 25.60 -7.04
C LEU A 197 2.45 25.04 -6.95
N GLN A 198 3.02 25.04 -5.76
CA GLN A 198 4.27 24.34 -5.50
C GLN A 198 3.98 22.87 -5.23
N THR A 199 4.03 22.06 -6.28
CA THR A 199 3.69 20.62 -6.23
C THR A 199 4.93 19.71 -6.09
N SER A 200 6.04 20.24 -5.61
CA SER A 200 7.26 19.47 -5.42
C SER A 200 7.98 19.86 -4.14
N PHE A 201 8.58 18.86 -3.49
CA PHE A 201 9.48 19.03 -2.36
C PHE A 201 10.85 18.44 -2.68
N SER A 202 11.86 18.82 -1.90
CA SER A 202 13.22 18.29 -2.07
C SER A 202 13.36 16.94 -1.39
N HIS A 203 13.96 15.97 -2.08
CA HIS A 203 14.26 14.65 -1.53
C HIS A 203 15.15 14.78 -0.29
N PRO A 204 14.88 14.04 0.81
CA PRO A 204 15.60 14.19 2.09
C PRO A 204 17.11 13.89 2.05
N VAL A 205 17.62 13.32 0.94
CA VAL A 205 19.01 12.86 0.81
C VAL A 205 19.69 13.51 -0.39
N THR A 206 19.09 13.39 -1.57
CA THR A 206 19.68 13.91 -2.81
C THR A 206 19.39 15.39 -3.06
N GLY A 207 18.35 15.94 -2.42
CA GLY A 207 17.84 17.28 -2.74
C GLY A 207 17.14 17.38 -4.11
N GLU A 208 17.00 16.27 -4.85
CA GLU A 208 16.26 16.25 -6.11
C GLU A 208 14.78 16.54 -5.88
N LYS A 209 14.11 17.11 -6.89
CA LYS A 209 12.68 17.41 -6.78
C LYS A 209 11.85 16.13 -6.87
N VAL A 210 11.03 15.89 -5.84
CA VAL A 210 10.00 14.85 -5.82
C VAL A 210 8.66 15.53 -6.04
N PHE A 211 7.95 15.14 -7.09
CA PHE A 211 6.64 15.70 -7.42
C PHE A 211 5.53 15.04 -6.61
N VAL A 212 4.49 15.81 -6.28
CA VAL A 212 3.27 15.32 -5.63
C VAL A 212 2.13 15.32 -6.64
N MET A 213 1.45 14.19 -6.77
CA MET A 213 0.25 14.05 -7.58
C MET A 213 -0.91 13.57 -6.73
N MET A 214 -2.08 14.18 -6.94
CA MET A 214 -3.33 13.72 -6.35
C MET A 214 -3.94 12.65 -7.23
N ASP A 215 -4.58 11.64 -6.65
CA ASP A 215 -5.31 10.64 -7.43
C ASP A 215 -6.46 11.32 -8.21
N ALA A 216 -6.32 11.35 -9.53
CA ALA A 216 -7.28 11.91 -10.46
C ALA A 216 -8.68 11.30 -10.29
N CYS A 217 -8.79 10.00 -10.03
CA CYS A 217 -10.08 9.34 -9.81
C CYS A 217 -10.78 9.89 -8.55
N HIS A 218 -10.03 10.09 -7.46
CA HIS A 218 -10.57 10.70 -6.25
C HIS A 218 -10.94 12.18 -6.48
N MET A 219 -10.10 12.94 -7.17
CA MET A 219 -10.37 14.35 -7.48
C MET A 219 -11.61 14.52 -8.36
N LEU A 220 -11.79 13.68 -9.38
CA LEU A 220 -12.97 13.70 -10.24
C LEU A 220 -14.25 13.32 -9.48
N LYS A 221 -14.19 12.34 -8.57
CA LYS A 221 -15.32 12.01 -7.69
C LYS A 221 -15.71 13.19 -6.81
N LEU A 222 -14.75 13.90 -6.23
CA LEU A 222 -14.99 15.09 -5.41
C LEU A 222 -15.58 16.25 -6.24
N ALA A 223 -15.02 16.53 -7.41
CA ALA A 223 -15.53 17.55 -8.32
C ALA A 223 -16.98 17.26 -8.74
N ARG A 224 -17.28 16.00 -9.08
CA ARG A 224 -18.66 15.56 -9.38
C ARG A 224 -19.60 15.79 -8.20
N ASN A 225 -19.21 15.42 -6.98
CA ASN A 225 -20.04 15.61 -5.79
C ASN A 225 -20.28 17.10 -5.49
N MET A 226 -19.28 17.95 -5.70
CA MET A 226 -19.41 19.40 -5.55
C MET A 226 -20.41 19.98 -6.57
N LEU A 227 -20.30 19.59 -7.84
CA LEU A 227 -21.21 20.03 -8.90
C LEU A 227 -22.66 19.59 -8.63
N GLN A 228 -22.85 18.38 -8.11
CA GLN A 228 -24.17 17.87 -7.75
C GLN A 228 -24.81 18.71 -6.63
N LEU A 229 -24.07 19.00 -5.55
CA LEU A 229 -24.56 19.88 -4.47
C LEU A 229 -24.91 21.28 -4.99
N TRP A 230 -24.12 21.82 -5.92
CA TRP A 230 -24.39 23.13 -6.52
C TRP A 230 -25.67 23.15 -7.33
N LEU A 231 -25.93 22.11 -8.12
CA LEU A 231 -27.19 21.96 -8.87
C LEU A 231 -28.40 21.88 -7.93
N ASP A 232 -28.30 21.09 -6.86
CA ASP A 232 -29.38 20.95 -5.86
C ASP A 232 -29.66 22.29 -5.15
N VAL A 233 -28.61 23.06 -4.82
CA VAL A 233 -28.75 24.40 -4.23
C VAL A 233 -29.39 25.37 -5.22
N MET A 234 -28.95 25.39 -6.48
CA MET A 234 -29.52 26.27 -7.50
C MET A 234 -31.00 25.95 -7.77
N ILE A 235 -31.38 24.68 -7.84
CA ILE A 235 -32.78 24.26 -8.00
C ILE A 235 -33.63 24.71 -6.80
N ASN A 236 -33.13 24.52 -5.58
CA ASN A 236 -33.84 24.97 -4.37
C ASN A 236 -33.98 26.50 -4.31
N ILE A 237 -32.96 27.26 -4.70
CA ILE A 237 -33.04 28.74 -4.78
C ILE A 237 -34.05 29.17 -5.85
N LEU A 238 -34.04 28.55 -7.04
CA LEU A 238 -35.02 28.83 -8.09
C LEU A 238 -36.45 28.50 -7.65
N LEU A 239 -36.67 27.38 -6.95
CA LEU A 239 -37.96 27.03 -6.35
C LEU A 239 -38.39 28.02 -5.25
N PHE A 240 -37.46 28.55 -4.46
CA PHE A 240 -37.75 29.53 -3.41
C PHE A 240 -38.02 30.94 -3.94
N VAL A 241 -37.51 31.28 -5.13
CA VAL A 241 -37.75 32.57 -5.81
C VAL A 241 -39.03 32.53 -6.67
N LEU A 242 -39.56 31.33 -6.96
CA LEU A 242 -40.79 31.13 -7.75
C LEU A 242 -42.06 30.88 -6.89
N VAL A 243 -41.98 31.03 -5.57
CA VAL A 243 -43.12 31.01 -4.62
C VAL A 243 -43.23 32.38 -3.96
#